data_AF-T1A593-F1
#
_entry.id   AF-T1A593-F1
#
_cell.length_a   1.000
_cell.length_b   1.000
_cell.length_c   1.000
_cell.angle_alpha   90.00
_cell.angle_beta   90.00
_cell.angle_gamma   90.00
#
_symmetry.space_group_name_H-M   'P 1'
#
loop_
_entity.id
_entity.type
_entity.pdbx_description
1 polymer ?
#
loop_
_entity_poly.entity_id
_entity_poly.type
_entity_poly.pdbx_seq_one_letter_code
_entity_poly.pdbx_strand_id
1 'polypeptide(L)'
;EETVLFSYEGHFGRRANRVRFSGAIEFVRRRHSESTSDVQRQELEAYMSPVPCESCGGKRLRRESLAVTVGEVSIAALTELSVQQALHFVRGIQLREIEQMIARDILKEIGERLGFLDSVGLGYLTLNRAAASLSGGEAQRIRLATQIGSGLGGGA
;
A
#
# COMPACT_ATOMS: atom_id res chain seq x y z
N GLU A 1 -10.97 18.96 33.97
CA GLU A 1 -10.10 19.35 32.84
C GLU A 1 -9.65 20.79 33.04
N GLU A 2 -8.35 21.03 33.04
CA GLU A 2 -7.76 22.32 33.43
C GLU A 2 -7.76 23.31 32.25
N THR A 3 -8.18 24.56 32.50
CA THR A 3 -8.17 25.63 31.49
C THR A 3 -6.90 26.44 31.62
N VAL A 4 -6.29 26.82 30.50
CA VAL A 4 -5.07 27.64 30.48
C VAL A 4 -5.40 29.09 30.13
N LEU A 5 -4.70 30.03 30.76
CA LEU A 5 -4.79 31.43 30.39
C LEU A 5 -3.97 31.65 29.11
N PHE A 6 -4.64 31.94 27.99
CA PHE A 6 -4.01 32.22 26.72
C PHE A 6 -4.10 33.73 26.43
N SER A 7 -2.94 34.37 26.35
CA SER A 7 -2.80 35.79 26.01
C SER A 7 -2.08 35.91 24.67
N TYR A 8 -2.64 36.70 23.76
CA TYR A 8 -1.99 37.03 22.49
C TYR A 8 -2.12 38.52 22.19
N GLU A 9 -1.17 39.05 21.44
CA GLU A 9 -1.16 40.43 20.98
C GLU A 9 -1.62 40.46 19.52
N GLY A 10 -2.80 41.03 19.31
CA GLY A 10 -3.35 41.21 17.96
C GLY A 10 -3.13 42.64 17.47
N HIS A 11 -3.55 42.89 16.24
CA HIS A 11 -3.43 44.21 15.61
C HIS A 11 -4.15 45.35 16.36
N PHE A 12 -5.11 45.03 17.25
CA PHE A 12 -5.90 45.98 18.05
C PHE A 12 -5.58 45.92 19.55
N GLY A 13 -4.41 45.39 19.93
CA GLY A 13 -3.95 45.29 21.31
C GLY A 13 -4.04 43.87 21.91
N ARG A 14 -3.74 43.79 23.21
CA ARG A 14 -3.61 42.53 23.95
C ARG A 14 -4.99 41.95 24.32
N ARG A 15 -5.20 40.67 24.00
CA ARG A 15 -6.38 39.90 24.41
C ARG A 15 -5.96 38.70 25.25
N ALA A 16 -6.69 38.42 26.32
CA ALA A 16 -6.45 37.26 27.18
C ALA A 16 -7.78 36.55 27.46
N ASN A 17 -7.81 35.24 27.19
CA ASN A 17 -8.99 34.40 27.44
C ASN A 17 -8.54 33.07 28.06
N ARG A 18 -9.39 32.47 28.89
CA ARG A 18 -9.18 31.08 29.34
C ARG A 18 -9.65 30.14 28.25
N VAL A 19 -8.77 29.29 27.76
CA VAL A 19 -9.08 28.31 26.71
C VAL A 19 -8.84 26.89 27.22
N ARG A 20 -9.60 25.95 26.67
CA ARG A 20 -9.26 24.53 26.77
C ARG A 20 -8.22 24.22 25.71
N PHE A 21 -7.02 23.91 26.14
CA PHE A 21 -5.94 23.51 25.24
C PHE A 21 -5.86 21.98 25.22
N SER A 22 -6.29 21.38 24.11
CA SER A 22 -6.31 19.92 23.91
C SER A 22 -4.94 19.32 23.57
N GLY A 23 -3.89 20.13 23.46
CA GLY A 23 -2.55 19.72 23.06
C GLY A 23 -2.30 19.85 21.54
N ALA A 24 -1.03 19.93 21.18
CA ALA A 24 -0.59 20.16 19.79
C ALA A 24 -0.94 18.98 18.86
N ILE A 25 -0.82 17.73 19.34
CA ILE A 25 -1.14 16.53 18.54
C ILE A 25 -2.62 16.50 18.18
N GLU A 26 -3.50 16.70 19.16
CA GLU A 26 -4.95 16.69 18.92
C GLU A 26 -5.39 17.87 18.06
N PHE A 27 -4.71 19.01 18.19
CA PHE A 27 -4.90 20.14 17.29
C PHE A 27 -4.61 19.78 15.83
N VAL A 28 -3.45 19.18 15.55
CA VAL A 28 -3.06 18.75 14.19
C VAL A 28 -4.01 17.69 13.64
N ARG A 29 -4.32 16.66 14.44
CA ARG A 29 -5.24 15.57 14.05
C ARG A 29 -6.62 16.11 13.67
N ARG A 30 -7.23 16.93 14.55
CA ARG A 30 -8.56 17.49 14.33
C ARG A 30 -8.59 18.41 13.10
N ARG A 31 -7.58 19.28 12.95
CA ARG A 31 -7.48 20.20 11.80
C ARG A 31 -7.36 19.43 10.48
N HIS A 32 -6.63 18.31 10.45
CA HIS A 32 -6.52 17.47 9.25
C HIS A 32 -7.87 16.82 8.91
N SER A 33 -8.57 16.25 9.91
CA SER A 33 -9.85 15.58 9.68
C SER A 33 -11.00 16.52 9.29
N GLU A 34 -11.04 17.73 9.87
CA GLU A 34 -12.12 18.71 9.64
C GLU A 34 -11.86 19.59 8.42
N SER A 35 -10.61 19.77 7.99
CA SER A 35 -10.29 20.63 6.85
C SER A 35 -10.89 20.06 5.57
N THR A 36 -11.50 20.93 4.75
CA THR A 36 -11.98 20.62 3.41
C THR A 36 -10.99 21.02 2.31
N SER A 37 -9.87 21.65 2.68
CA SER A 37 -8.84 22.12 1.76
C SER A 37 -7.71 21.10 1.65
N ASP A 38 -7.45 20.61 0.44
CA ASP A 38 -6.37 19.65 0.19
C ASP A 38 -4.99 20.23 0.48
N VAL A 39 -4.79 21.54 0.24
CA VAL A 39 -3.53 22.23 0.57
C VAL A 39 -3.26 22.19 2.08
N GLN A 40 -4.26 22.54 2.89
CA GLN A 40 -4.11 22.49 4.35
C GLN A 40 -3.88 21.07 4.86
N ARG A 41 -4.53 20.07 4.27
CA ARG A 41 -4.29 18.66 4.65
C ARG A 41 -2.85 18.26 4.36
N GLN A 42 -2.33 18.59 3.17
CA GLN A 42 -0.94 18.29 2.81
C GLN A 42 0.08 18.98 3.72
N GLU A 43 -0.15 20.24 4.11
CA GLU A 43 0.70 20.95 5.07
C GLU A 43 0.74 20.26 6.43
N LEU A 44 -0.41 19.74 6.89
CA LEU A 44 -0.52 19.02 8.17
C LEU A 44 0.07 17.61 8.09
N GLU A 45 -0.02 16.95 6.93
CA GLU A 45 0.58 15.63 6.68
C GLU A 45 2.10 15.63 6.79
N ALA A 46 2.76 16.79 6.62
CA ALA A 46 4.19 16.93 6.87
C ALA A 46 4.60 16.60 8.32
N TYR A 47 3.66 16.66 9.27
CA TYR A 47 3.86 16.29 10.68
C TYR A 47 3.34 14.88 11.01
N MET A 48 2.90 14.12 10.01
CA MET A 48 2.32 12.79 10.16
C MET A 48 3.15 11.74 9.45
N SER A 49 3.01 10.49 9.89
CA SER A 49 3.59 9.34 9.20
C SER A 49 2.52 8.27 8.97
N PRO A 50 2.58 7.56 7.82
CA PRO A 50 1.69 6.44 7.59
C PRO A 50 2.02 5.30 8.57
N VAL A 51 1.00 4.76 9.21
CA VAL A 51 1.10 3.58 10.08
C VAL A 51 0.23 2.45 9.52
N PRO A 52 0.59 1.18 9.76
CA PRO A 52 -0.27 0.06 9.41
C PRO A 52 -1.66 0.23 10.05
N CYS A 53 -2.71 0.06 9.25
CA CYS A 53 -4.08 0.13 9.73
C CYS A 53 -4.33 -0.96 10.79
N GLU A 54 -4.83 -0.59 11.96
CA GLU A 54 -5.09 -1.52 13.08
C GLU A 54 -6.11 -2.61 12.71
N SER A 55 -7.09 -2.28 11.87
CA SER A 55 -8.15 -3.22 11.49
C SER A 55 -7.69 -4.35 10.57
N CYS A 56 -6.76 -4.06 9.65
CA CYS A 56 -6.28 -5.02 8.64
C CYS A 56 -4.79 -5.33 8.73
N GLY A 57 -4.07 -4.75 9.69
CA GLY A 57 -2.61 -4.89 9.83
C GLY A 57 -1.83 -4.37 8.62
N GLY A 58 -2.39 -3.44 7.85
CA GLY A 58 -1.77 -2.95 6.60
C GLY A 58 -2.04 -3.81 5.35
N LYS A 59 -2.82 -4.89 5.45
CA LYS A 59 -3.13 -5.80 4.33
C LYS A 59 -4.17 -5.26 3.34
N ARG A 60 -4.83 -4.15 3.67
CA ARG A 60 -5.79 -3.40 2.81
C ARG A 60 -7.02 -4.21 2.35
N LEU A 61 -7.28 -5.34 2.99
CA LEU A 61 -8.38 -6.23 2.67
C LEU A 61 -9.25 -6.49 3.90
N ARG A 62 -10.52 -6.86 3.64
CA ARG A 62 -11.44 -7.29 4.69
C ARG A 62 -11.03 -8.66 5.23
N ARG A 63 -11.47 -8.99 6.44
CA ARG A 63 -11.12 -10.27 7.10
C ARG A 63 -11.62 -11.47 6.30
N GLU A 64 -12.80 -11.36 5.70
CA GLU A 64 -13.41 -12.41 4.87
C GLU A 64 -12.56 -12.67 3.62
N SER A 65 -12.00 -11.63 3.00
CA SER A 65 -11.11 -11.77 1.85
C SER A 65 -9.76 -12.40 2.24
N LEU A 66 -9.26 -12.10 3.44
CA LEU A 66 -8.01 -12.67 3.97
C LEU A 66 -8.16 -14.13 4.40
N ALA A 67 -9.39 -14.58 4.69
CA ALA A 67 -9.69 -15.96 5.03
C ALA A 67 -9.67 -16.89 3.81
N VAL A 68 -9.73 -16.35 2.59
CA VAL A 68 -9.62 -17.14 1.35
C VAL A 68 -8.14 -17.45 1.08
N THR A 69 -7.83 -18.74 0.94
CA THR A 69 -6.49 -19.24 0.66
C THR A 69 -6.45 -20.04 -0.63
N VAL A 70 -5.29 -20.06 -1.27
CA VAL A 70 -4.97 -20.94 -2.41
C VAL A 70 -3.67 -21.63 -2.04
N GLY A 71 -3.66 -22.96 -1.97
CA GLY A 71 -2.50 -23.72 -1.48
C GLY A 71 -2.05 -23.28 -0.08
N GLU A 72 -3.00 -23.09 0.84
CA GLU A 72 -2.78 -22.59 2.22
C GLU A 72 -2.23 -21.16 2.35
N VAL A 73 -2.12 -20.41 1.24
CA VAL A 73 -1.61 -19.04 1.23
C VAL A 73 -2.72 -18.04 0.89
N SER A 74 -2.91 -17.03 1.74
CA SER A 74 -3.83 -15.92 1.46
C SER A 74 -3.25 -14.95 0.44
N ILE A 75 -4.11 -14.17 -0.22
CA ILE A 75 -3.66 -13.13 -1.17
C ILE A 75 -2.69 -12.11 -0.55
N ALA A 76 -2.87 -11.76 0.72
CA ALA A 76 -1.95 -10.85 1.42
C ALA A 76 -0.57 -11.50 1.61
N ALA A 77 -0.54 -12.75 2.06
CA ALA A 77 0.71 -13.49 2.24
C ALA A 77 1.45 -13.68 0.90
N LEU A 78 0.74 -14.01 -0.18
CA LEU A 78 1.33 -14.13 -1.51
C LEU A 78 1.95 -12.81 -2.00
N THR A 79 1.28 -11.68 -1.75
CA THR A 79 1.78 -10.36 -2.18
C THR A 79 2.90 -9.79 -1.31
N GLU A 80 3.07 -10.32 -0.09
CA GLU A 80 4.20 -10.05 0.79
C GLU A 80 5.47 -10.82 0.40
N LEU A 81 5.36 -11.91 -0.37
CA LEU A 81 6.51 -12.62 -0.92
C LEU A 81 7.27 -11.75 -1.92
N SER A 82 8.58 -11.98 -2.04
CA SER A 82 9.33 -11.44 -3.17
C SER A 82 8.82 -12.02 -4.49
N VAL A 83 9.02 -11.31 -5.60
CA VAL A 83 8.65 -11.78 -6.95
C VAL A 83 9.23 -13.17 -7.22
N GLN A 84 10.49 -13.40 -6.82
CA GLN A 84 11.14 -14.71 -6.99
C GLN A 84 10.47 -15.81 -6.16
N GLN A 85 10.12 -15.51 -4.90
CA GLN A 85 9.42 -16.45 -4.03
C GLN A 85 7.99 -16.72 -4.51
N ALA A 86 7.27 -15.69 -4.94
CA ALA A 86 5.95 -15.81 -5.53
C ALA A 86 5.97 -16.63 -6.83
N LEU A 87 6.99 -16.45 -7.67
CA LEU A 87 7.20 -17.25 -8.88
C LEU A 87 7.39 -18.74 -8.56
N HIS A 88 8.22 -19.03 -7.56
CA HIS A 88 8.43 -20.40 -7.08
C HIS A 88 7.12 -21.00 -6.55
N PHE A 89 6.37 -20.24 -5.76
CA PHE A 89 5.07 -20.65 -5.25
C PHE A 89 4.09 -20.98 -6.39
N VAL A 90 3.91 -20.09 -7.36
CA VAL A 90 2.97 -20.27 -8.48
C VAL A 90 3.35 -21.48 -9.35
N ARG A 91 4.65 -21.74 -9.56
CA ARG A 91 5.11 -22.90 -10.33
C ARG A 91 5.04 -24.22 -9.54
N GLY A 92 5.13 -24.17 -8.21
CA GLY A 92 5.17 -25.34 -7.34
C GLY A 92 3.83 -25.73 -6.72
N ILE A 93 2.81 -24.86 -6.81
CA ILE A 93 1.52 -25.08 -6.16
C ILE A 93 0.85 -26.37 -6.66
N GLN A 94 0.38 -27.18 -5.73
CA GLN A 94 -0.39 -28.38 -6.02
C GLN A 94 -1.85 -28.10 -5.74
N LEU A 95 -2.69 -28.21 -6.78
CA LEU A 95 -4.13 -28.02 -6.70
C LEU A 95 -4.86 -29.32 -7.01
N ARG A 96 -6.13 -29.42 -6.63
CA ARG A 96 -6.97 -30.54 -7.04
C ARG A 96 -7.20 -30.48 -8.55
N GLU A 97 -7.53 -31.61 -9.16
CA GLU A 97 -7.67 -31.73 -10.62
C GLU A 97 -8.59 -30.67 -11.24
N ILE A 98 -9.77 -30.43 -10.65
CA ILE A 98 -10.74 -29.43 -11.12
C ILE A 98 -10.19 -28.00 -10.97
N GLU A 99 -9.56 -27.70 -9.82
CA GLU A 99 -8.96 -26.39 -9.57
C GLU A 99 -7.82 -26.12 -10.53
N GLN A 100 -6.96 -27.11 -10.77
CA GLN A 100 -5.86 -27.04 -11.71
C GLN A 100 -6.37 -26.83 -13.15
N MET A 101 -7.45 -27.49 -13.54
CA MET A 101 -8.07 -27.32 -14.85
C MET A 101 -8.57 -25.89 -15.05
N ILE A 102 -9.25 -25.32 -14.04
CA ILE A 102 -9.82 -23.96 -14.10
C ILE A 102 -8.71 -22.90 -14.02
N ALA A 103 -7.72 -23.10 -13.15
CA ALA A 103 -6.68 -22.11 -12.87
C ALA A 103 -5.50 -22.16 -13.83
N ARG A 104 -5.41 -23.16 -14.72
CA ARG A 104 -4.25 -23.41 -15.60
C ARG A 104 -3.76 -22.15 -16.31
N ASP A 105 -4.64 -21.48 -17.04
CA ASP A 105 -4.26 -20.33 -17.86
C ASP A 105 -3.92 -19.10 -16.99
N ILE A 106 -4.62 -18.95 -15.87
CA ILE A 106 -4.37 -17.88 -14.88
C ILE A 106 -2.99 -18.07 -14.24
N LEU A 107 -2.66 -19.28 -13.79
CA LEU A 107 -1.36 -19.60 -13.19
C LEU A 107 -0.22 -19.45 -14.20
N LYS A 108 -0.46 -19.82 -15.46
CA LYS A 108 0.49 -19.60 -16.55
C LYS A 108 0.79 -18.11 -16.73
N GLU A 109 -0.24 -17.28 -16.90
CA GLU A 109 -0.11 -15.83 -17.08
C GLU A 109 0.61 -15.17 -15.88
N ILE A 110 0.24 -15.54 -14.65
CA ILE A 110 0.90 -15.04 -13.44
C ILE A 110 2.38 -15.45 -13.44
N GLY A 111 2.68 -16.72 -13.73
CA GLY A 111 4.04 -17.23 -13.78
C GLY A 111 4.90 -16.56 -14.84
N GLU A 112 4.34 -16.22 -16.00
CA GLU A 112 5.01 -15.47 -17.06
C GLU A 112 5.31 -14.04 -16.62
N ARG A 113 4.34 -13.32 -16.06
CA ARG A 113 4.55 -11.94 -15.56
C ARG A 113 5.59 -11.85 -14.45
N LEU A 114 5.52 -12.76 -13.49
CA LEU A 114 6.52 -12.86 -12.42
C LEU A 114 7.89 -13.23 -12.99
N GLY A 115 7.94 -14.11 -14.00
CA GLY A 115 9.15 -14.44 -14.74
C GLY A 115 9.76 -13.22 -15.46
N PHE A 116 8.94 -12.37 -16.07
CA PHE A 116 9.44 -11.14 -16.71
C PHE A 116 10.04 -10.18 -15.69
N LEU A 117 9.37 -9.97 -14.54
CA LEU A 117 9.90 -9.14 -13.46
C LEU A 117 11.23 -9.69 -12.92
N ASP A 118 11.34 -11.01 -12.74
CA ASP A 118 12.59 -11.65 -12.31
C ASP A 118 13.70 -11.49 -13.35
N SER A 119 13.39 -11.69 -14.63
CA SER A 119 14.36 -11.57 -15.74
C SER A 119 14.96 -10.18 -15.90
N VAL A 120 14.21 -9.12 -15.55
CA VAL A 120 14.71 -7.73 -15.51
C VAL A 120 15.37 -7.36 -14.18
N GLY A 121 15.66 -8.35 -13.32
CA GLY A 121 16.36 -8.17 -12.06
C GLY A 121 15.52 -7.52 -10.96
N LEU A 122 14.20 -7.72 -10.96
CA LEU A 122 13.28 -7.24 -9.91
C LEU A 122 12.78 -8.37 -8.98
N GLY A 123 13.42 -9.54 -9.02
CA GLY A 123 13.05 -10.72 -8.20
C GLY A 123 13.03 -10.46 -6.69
N TYR A 124 13.79 -9.49 -6.20
CA TYR A 124 13.88 -9.12 -4.78
C TYR A 124 12.73 -8.23 -4.29
N LEU A 125 11.94 -7.64 -5.19
CA LEU A 125 10.81 -6.80 -4.82
C LEU A 125 9.63 -7.63 -4.35
N THR A 126 8.86 -7.12 -3.41
CA THR A 126 7.55 -7.68 -3.04
C THR A 126 6.45 -7.07 -3.89
N LEU A 127 5.36 -7.82 -4.13
CA LEU A 127 4.23 -7.34 -4.94
C LEU A 127 3.41 -6.26 -4.23
N ASN A 128 3.45 -6.22 -2.89
CA ASN A 128 2.77 -5.23 -2.07
C ASN A 128 3.57 -3.91 -1.88
N ARG A 129 4.79 -3.80 -2.44
CA ARG A 129 5.61 -2.59 -2.31
C ARG A 129 4.91 -1.39 -2.93
N ALA A 130 4.88 -0.27 -2.21
CA ALA A 130 4.25 0.95 -2.71
C ALA A 130 5.00 1.50 -3.93
N ALA A 131 4.28 1.77 -5.03
CA ALA A 131 4.88 2.27 -6.27
C ALA A 131 5.67 3.57 -6.09
N ALA A 132 5.22 4.46 -5.18
CA ALA A 132 5.91 5.71 -4.86
C ALA A 132 7.29 5.51 -4.18
N SER A 133 7.57 4.32 -3.64
CA SER A 133 8.85 3.99 -3.00
C SER A 133 9.90 3.43 -3.97
N LEU A 134 9.55 3.29 -5.25
CA LEU A 134 10.45 2.73 -6.26
C LEU A 134 11.42 3.80 -6.77
N SER A 135 12.66 3.40 -6.99
CA SER A 135 13.63 4.18 -7.73
C SER A 135 13.21 4.32 -9.19
N GLY A 136 13.71 5.37 -9.87
CA GLY A 136 13.45 5.57 -11.29
C GLY A 136 13.87 4.37 -12.16
N GLY A 137 15.00 3.73 -11.81
CA GLY A 137 15.47 2.52 -12.50
C GLY A 137 14.57 1.30 -12.27
N GLU A 138 14.05 1.10 -11.06
CA GLU A 138 13.06 0.03 -10.79
C GLU A 138 11.77 0.28 -11.58
N ALA A 139 11.23 1.51 -11.54
CA ALA A 139 10.01 1.88 -12.26
C ALA A 139 10.16 1.67 -13.78
N GLN A 140 11.31 2.03 -14.35
CA GLN A 140 11.61 1.80 -15.76
C GLN A 140 11.63 0.31 -16.10
N ARG A 141 12.28 -0.52 -15.27
CA ARG A 141 12.34 -1.97 -15.51
C ARG A 141 10.97 -2.64 -15.35
N ILE A 142 10.12 -2.19 -14.42
CA ILE A 142 8.73 -2.65 -14.32
C ILE A 142 7.96 -2.33 -15.61
N ARG A 143 8.15 -1.12 -16.15
CA ARG A 143 7.53 -0.73 -17.42
C ARG A 143 8.00 -1.62 -18.58
N LEU A 144 9.29 -1.91 -18.65
CA LEU A 144 9.86 -2.82 -19.65
C LEU A 144 9.28 -4.23 -19.52
N ALA A 145 9.25 -4.80 -18.30
CA ALA A 145 8.68 -6.12 -18.05
C ALA A 145 7.19 -6.17 -18.45
N THR A 146 6.43 -5.11 -18.13
CA THR A 146 5.02 -4.99 -18.54
C THR A 146 4.88 -4.93 -20.06
N GLN A 147 5.76 -4.19 -20.75
CA GLN A 147 5.74 -4.10 -22.21
C GLN A 147 6.00 -5.45 -22.87
N ILE A 148 6.99 -6.20 -22.38
CA ILE A 148 7.29 -7.56 -22.86
C ILE A 148 6.09 -8.49 -22.65
N GLY A 149 5.44 -8.43 -21.48
CA GLY A 149 4.24 -9.22 -21.20
C GLY A 149 3.03 -8.83 -22.04
N SER A 150 2.83 -7.53 -22.32
CA SER A 150 1.72 -7.04 -23.15
C SER A 150 1.94 -7.27 -24.66
N GLY A 151 3.20 -7.31 -25.11
CA GLY A 151 3.56 -7.48 -26.53
C GLY A 151 3.51 -8.92 -27.03
N LEU A 152 3.52 -9.89 -26.11
CA LEU A 152 3.47 -11.33 -26.44
C LEU A 152 2.07 -11.95 -26.31
N GLY A 153 1.05 -11.18 -25.91
CA GLY A 153 -0.33 -11.64 -25.73
C GLY A 153 -1.23 -11.53 -26.98
N GLY A 154 -0.67 -11.31 -28.16
CA GLY A 154 -1.39 -11.17 -29.42
C GLY A 154 -0.86 -12.10 -30.50
N GLY A 155 -1.06 -13.42 -30.36
CA GLY A 155 -0.75 -14.36 -31.43
C GLY A 155 -0.67 -15.82 -30.99
N ALA A 156 -1.83 -16.49 -30.98
CA ALA A 156 -2.09 -17.87 -31.43
C ALA A 156 -3.44 -18.34 -30.88
#